data_AF-A0AAU4GTR9-F1
#
_entry.id   AF-A0AAU4GTR9-F1
#
_cell.length_a   1.000
_cell.length_b   1.000
_cell.length_c   1.000
_cell.angle_alpha   90.00
_cell.angle_beta   90.00
_cell.angle_gamma   90.00
#
_symmetry.space_group_name_H-M   'P 1'
#
loop_
_entity.id
_entity.type
_entity.pdbx_description
1 polymer ?
#
loop_
_entity_poly.entity_id
_entity_poly.type
_entity_poly.pdbx_seq_one_letter_code
_entity_poly.pdbx_strand_id
1 'polypeptide(L)'
;MASHPATAPLTGRSDDVNAGACTPGDLLAYGDSADLHHIAIYLGVGESAEARQSGPHLMVSHVRLRGDCFGAVRVNTGAVGGHVFQTWGTGVWTKTAPSVGATRVYSFPDATSIRGECQKHAETVTADGYTNDALAYLPGYKARMNNIYIQGPARLDGVPTCT
;
A
#
# COMPACT_ATOMS: atom_id res chain seq x y z
N MET A 1 23.09 13.11 5.81
CA MET A 1 22.04 13.99 5.26
C MET A 1 21.77 13.54 3.84
N ALA A 2 20.69 12.81 3.59
CA ALA A 2 20.30 12.44 2.24
C ALA A 2 19.24 13.43 1.77
N SER A 3 19.58 14.23 0.76
CA SER A 3 18.68 15.15 0.10
C SER A 3 17.63 14.37 -0.68
N HIS A 4 16.35 14.55 -0.33
CA HIS A 4 15.24 14.14 -1.18
C HIS A 4 15.33 14.89 -2.51
N PRO A 5 15.22 14.24 -3.68
CA PRO A 5 14.99 14.96 -4.91
C PRO A 5 13.59 15.57 -4.84
N ALA A 6 13.51 16.89 -4.94
CA ALA A 6 12.25 17.60 -5.07
C ALA A 6 11.54 17.13 -6.34
N THR A 7 10.27 16.73 -6.20
CA THR A 7 9.39 16.48 -7.34
C THR A 7 9.26 17.78 -8.12
N ALA A 8 9.82 17.83 -9.32
CA ALA A 8 9.67 18.97 -10.20
C ALA A 8 8.19 19.13 -10.58
N PRO A 9 7.61 20.34 -10.53
CA PRO A 9 6.29 20.56 -11.09
C PRO A 9 6.39 20.43 -12.61
N LEU A 10 5.52 19.61 -13.22
CA LEU A 10 5.43 19.49 -14.67
C LEU A 10 4.82 20.78 -15.24
N THR A 11 5.66 21.76 -15.54
CA THR A 11 5.32 22.91 -16.37
C THR A 11 5.75 22.63 -17.81
N GLY A 12 4.79 22.43 -18.72
CA GLY A 12 5.08 22.42 -20.16
C GLY A 12 4.02 21.68 -20.97
N ARG A 13 3.34 22.39 -21.87
CA ARG A 13 2.46 21.80 -22.89
C ARG A 13 3.29 21.45 -24.13
N SER A 14 2.89 20.35 -24.77
CA SER A 14 3.23 19.87 -26.13
C SER A 14 4.48 18.98 -26.25
N ASP A 15 4.26 17.66 -26.21
CA ASP A 15 4.39 16.75 -27.37
C ASP A 15 4.70 15.32 -26.85
N ASP A 16 3.73 14.41 -27.04
CA ASP A 16 3.79 12.96 -26.74
C ASP A 16 4.32 12.58 -25.33
N VAL A 17 3.50 11.91 -24.51
CA VAL A 17 4.08 11.15 -23.38
C VAL A 17 5.01 10.11 -24.01
N ASN A 18 6.32 10.31 -23.93
CA ASN A 18 7.24 9.45 -24.65
C ASN A 18 7.18 8.04 -24.03
N ALA A 19 6.84 7.02 -24.82
CA ALA A 19 6.75 5.64 -24.34
C ALA A 19 8.04 5.17 -23.64
N GLY A 20 9.19 5.72 -24.04
CA GLY A 20 10.49 5.46 -23.42
C GLY A 20 10.66 6.03 -22.00
N ALA A 21 9.78 6.93 -21.56
CA ALA A 21 9.76 7.48 -20.20
C ALA A 21 8.82 6.71 -19.25
N CYS A 22 7.84 5.97 -19.79
CA CYS A 22 6.95 5.13 -19.01
C CYS A 22 7.62 3.77 -18.69
N THR A 23 7.43 3.28 -17.47
CA THR A 23 7.78 1.89 -17.12
C THR A 23 6.53 1.09 -16.77
N PRO A 24 6.52 -0.24 -16.96
CA PRO A 24 5.43 -1.08 -16.50
C PRO A 24 5.02 -0.74 -15.06
N GLY A 25 3.71 -0.53 -14.84
CA GLY A 25 3.12 -0.13 -13.57
C GLY A 25 2.80 1.36 -13.43
N ASP A 26 3.26 2.22 -14.35
CA ASP A 26 2.86 3.64 -14.35
C ASP A 26 1.36 3.79 -14.62
N LEU A 27 0.71 4.71 -13.92
CA LEU A 27 -0.67 5.12 -14.21
C LEU A 27 -0.65 6.24 -15.25
N LEU A 28 -1.43 6.07 -16.31
CA LEU A 28 -1.60 7.04 -17.39
C LEU A 28 -2.90 7.80 -17.19
N ALA A 29 -2.83 9.13 -17.12
CA ALA A 29 -3.99 10.00 -17.01
C ALA A 29 -4.31 10.63 -18.37
N TYR A 30 -5.60 10.68 -18.71
CA TYR A 30 -6.11 11.23 -19.97
C TYR A 30 -7.08 12.38 -19.70
N GLY A 31 -7.00 13.43 -20.52
CA GLY A 31 -7.73 14.68 -20.38
C GLY A 31 -6.81 15.89 -20.33
N ASP A 32 -7.19 16.89 -19.54
CA ASP A 32 -6.39 18.07 -19.27
C ASP A 32 -6.38 18.42 -17.77
N SER A 33 -5.72 19.52 -17.41
CA SER A 33 -5.57 19.93 -16.01
C SER A 33 -6.89 20.30 -15.33
N ALA A 34 -7.94 20.61 -16.09
CA ALA A 34 -9.26 20.94 -15.58
C ALA A 34 -10.21 19.74 -15.56
N ASP A 35 -10.04 18.78 -16.47
CA ASP A 35 -10.86 17.57 -16.56
C ASP A 35 -10.02 16.34 -16.93
N LEU A 36 -9.72 15.51 -15.94
CA LEU A 36 -9.11 14.18 -16.14
C LEU A 36 -10.24 13.14 -16.16
N HIS A 37 -10.50 12.56 -17.32
CA HIS A 37 -11.70 11.73 -17.56
C HIS A 37 -11.40 10.24 -17.71
N HIS A 38 -10.15 9.82 -17.86
CA HIS A 38 -9.80 8.40 -18.02
C HIS A 38 -8.43 8.04 -17.45
N ILE A 39 -8.28 6.79 -17.00
CA ILE A 39 -7.04 6.26 -16.44
C ILE A 39 -6.75 4.85 -16.95
N ALA A 40 -5.47 4.55 -17.15
CA ALA A 40 -4.98 3.23 -17.55
C ALA A 40 -3.69 2.85 -16.80
N ILE A 41 -3.36 1.56 -16.74
CA ILE A 41 -2.08 1.07 -16.22
C ILE A 41 -1.19 0.69 -17.40
N TYR A 42 0.00 1.29 -17.53
CA TYR A 42 0.96 0.89 -18.55
C TYR A 42 1.57 -0.47 -18.21
N LEU A 43 1.56 -1.41 -19.16
CA LEU A 43 2.08 -2.77 -18.96
C LEU A 43 3.48 -2.98 -19.54
N GLY A 44 4.00 -1.98 -20.27
CA GLY A 44 5.21 -2.12 -21.08
C GLY A 44 4.87 -2.42 -22.55
N VAL A 45 5.90 -2.41 -23.40
CA VAL A 45 5.83 -2.80 -24.83
C VAL A 45 4.68 -2.14 -25.63
N GLY A 46 4.25 -0.94 -25.23
CA GLY A 46 3.15 -0.24 -25.91
C GLY A 46 1.76 -0.75 -25.55
N GLU A 47 1.58 -1.44 -24.43
CA GLU A 47 0.29 -1.95 -23.96
C GLU A 47 -0.17 -1.31 -22.65
N SER A 48 -1.48 -1.28 -22.43
CA SER A 48 -2.10 -0.80 -21.20
C SER A 48 -3.32 -1.63 -20.80
N ALA A 49 -3.53 -1.78 -19.50
CA ALA A 49 -4.78 -2.30 -18.93
C ALA A 49 -5.74 -1.15 -18.61
N GLU A 50 -6.97 -1.22 -19.11
CA GLU A 50 -7.99 -0.19 -18.92
C GLU A 50 -9.40 -0.74 -19.03
N ALA A 51 -10.37 0.01 -18.51
CA ALA A 51 -11.78 -0.09 -18.90
C ALA A 51 -12.07 1.06 -19.88
N ARG A 52 -11.70 0.88 -21.17
CA ARG A 52 -11.58 1.95 -22.18
C ARG A 52 -12.82 2.84 -22.35
N GLN A 53 -14.01 2.32 -22.08
CA GLN A 53 -15.29 3.01 -22.19
C GLN A 53 -16.18 2.57 -21.03
N SER A 54 -17.27 3.30 -20.80
CA SER A 54 -18.35 2.88 -19.90
C SER A 54 -19.04 1.62 -20.46
N GLY A 55 -18.98 0.51 -19.72
CA GLY A 55 -19.66 -0.75 -20.08
C GLY A 55 -18.77 -1.97 -20.40
N PRO A 56 -17.60 -1.85 -21.07
CA PRO A 56 -16.69 -2.98 -21.23
C PRO A 56 -15.98 -3.41 -19.93
N HIS A 57 -15.59 -4.68 -19.89
CA HIS A 57 -14.73 -5.25 -18.85
C HIS A 57 -13.28 -4.73 -18.98
N LEU A 58 -12.49 -4.93 -17.91
CA LEU A 58 -11.04 -4.71 -17.95
C LEU A 58 -10.43 -5.48 -19.13
N MET A 59 -9.61 -4.78 -19.91
CA MET A 59 -8.96 -5.36 -21.08
C MET A 59 -7.56 -4.77 -21.27
N VAL A 60 -6.77 -5.46 -22.08
CA VAL A 60 -5.47 -4.97 -22.56
C VAL A 60 -5.67 -4.35 -23.94
N SER A 61 -5.16 -3.14 -24.12
CA SER A 61 -5.20 -2.45 -25.41
C SER A 61 -3.88 -1.74 -25.68
N HIS A 62 -3.63 -1.41 -26.95
CA HIS A 62 -2.50 -0.57 -27.31
C HIS A 62 -2.58 0.78 -26.58
N VAL A 63 -1.47 1.17 -25.99
CA VAL A 63 -1.34 2.40 -25.22
C VAL A 63 -1.53 3.62 -26.11
N ARG A 64 -2.24 4.62 -25.58
CA ARG A 64 -2.48 5.90 -26.25
C ARG A 64 -1.64 6.96 -25.55
N LEU A 65 -0.45 7.24 -26.08
CA LEU A 65 0.44 8.24 -25.48
C LEU A 65 0.47 9.56 -26.25
N ARG A 66 -0.19 9.58 -27.41
CA ARG A 66 -0.40 10.76 -28.25
C ARG A 66 -1.82 11.27 -28.07
N GLY A 67 -2.03 12.57 -28.25
CA GLY A 67 -3.36 13.17 -28.15
C GLY A 67 -3.68 13.63 -26.73
N ASP A 68 -4.71 13.07 -26.11
CA ASP A 68 -5.25 13.50 -24.81
C ASP A 68 -4.54 12.86 -23.60
N CYS A 69 -3.41 12.18 -23.80
CA CYS A 69 -2.60 11.71 -22.67
C CYS A 69 -1.99 12.92 -21.96
N PHE A 70 -2.49 13.22 -20.76
CA PHE A 70 -2.03 14.36 -19.97
C PHE A 70 -0.66 14.09 -19.32
N GLY A 71 -0.43 12.85 -18.88
CA GLY A 71 0.82 12.46 -18.26
C GLY A 71 0.80 11.05 -17.65
N ALA A 72 1.97 10.63 -17.17
CA ALA A 72 2.14 9.38 -16.45
C ALA A 72 2.58 9.67 -15.00
N VAL A 73 2.03 8.92 -14.04
CA VAL A 73 2.44 8.97 -12.63
C VAL A 73 2.93 7.60 -12.19
N ARG A 74 4.13 7.57 -11.61
CA ARG A 74 4.65 6.38 -10.94
C ARG A 74 4.16 6.36 -9.49
N VAL A 75 3.37 5.35 -9.15
CA VAL A 75 3.00 5.09 -7.76
C VAL A 75 4.12 4.28 -7.12
N ASN A 76 4.95 4.94 -6.30
CA ASN A 76 5.96 4.25 -5.50
C ASN A 76 5.45 4.14 -4.05
N THR A 77 5.03 2.94 -3.66
CA THR A 77 4.63 2.63 -2.29
C THR A 77 5.83 2.43 -1.34
N GLY A 78 7.05 2.58 -1.84
CA GLY A 78 8.26 2.01 -1.23
C GLY A 78 8.32 0.49 -1.39
N ALA A 79 9.36 -0.13 -0.84
CA ALA A 79 9.40 -1.59 -0.71
C ALA A 79 8.18 -2.03 0.12
N VAL A 80 7.28 -2.79 -0.50
CA VAL A 80 6.12 -3.38 0.21
C VAL A 80 6.63 -4.60 0.97
N GLY A 81 7.27 -4.36 2.12
CA GLY A 81 7.77 -5.39 3.02
C GLY A 81 6.69 -5.97 3.93
N GLY A 82 7.03 -7.07 4.59
CA GLY A 82 6.19 -7.71 5.60
C GLY A 82 5.17 -8.71 5.03
N HIS A 83 4.86 -9.70 5.86
CA HIS A 83 3.94 -10.78 5.54
C HIS A 83 2.49 -10.31 5.73
N VAL A 84 1.59 -10.70 4.82
CA VAL A 84 0.17 -10.33 4.89
C VAL A 84 -0.54 -11.27 5.86
N PHE A 85 -1.29 -10.69 6.79
CA PHE A 85 -2.13 -11.42 7.74
C PHE A 85 -3.53 -10.80 7.78
N GLN A 86 -4.49 -11.56 8.30
CA GLN A 86 -5.79 -11.05 8.71
C GLN A 86 -5.82 -10.86 10.21
N THR A 87 -6.42 -9.77 10.68
CA THR A 87 -6.81 -9.65 12.08
C THR A 87 -8.17 -10.30 12.33
N TRP A 88 -8.51 -10.51 13.60
CA TRP A 88 -9.87 -10.87 14.00
C TRP A 88 -10.34 -9.97 15.14
N GLY A 89 -11.64 -10.04 15.44
CA GLY A 89 -12.30 -9.22 16.45
C GLY A 89 -12.71 -7.85 15.91
N THR A 90 -13.30 -7.05 16.80
CA THR A 90 -13.85 -5.72 16.50
C THR A 90 -13.35 -4.72 17.53
N GLY A 91 -13.03 -3.50 17.12
CA GLY A 91 -12.56 -2.47 18.04
C GLY A 91 -11.15 -2.72 18.61
N VAL A 92 -10.32 -3.47 17.88
CA VAL A 92 -8.97 -3.84 18.33
C VAL A 92 -8.01 -2.66 18.11
N TRP A 93 -7.38 -2.22 19.20
CA TRP A 93 -6.47 -1.08 19.19
C TRP A 93 -5.02 -1.47 18.89
N THR A 94 -4.41 -0.74 17.96
CA THR A 94 -2.96 -0.69 17.76
C THR A 94 -2.30 0.27 18.76
N LYS A 95 -0.99 0.10 18.96
CA LYS A 95 -0.20 0.71 20.03
C LYS A 95 1.08 1.36 19.51
N THR A 96 1.52 2.47 20.12
CA THR A 96 2.77 3.16 19.73
C THR A 96 4.03 2.38 20.10
N ALA A 97 3.99 1.59 21.18
CA ALA A 97 5.12 0.85 21.72
C ALA A 97 4.69 -0.59 22.08
N PRO A 98 5.64 -1.52 22.24
CA PRO A 98 5.30 -2.90 22.57
C PRO A 98 4.98 -3.02 24.07
N SER A 99 3.84 -2.48 24.51
CA SER A 99 3.34 -2.55 25.88
C SER A 99 1.83 -2.35 25.89
N VAL A 100 1.12 -2.97 26.82
CA VAL A 100 -0.34 -2.82 26.97
C VAL A 100 -0.72 -1.40 27.37
N GLY A 101 0.15 -0.73 28.14
CA GLY A 101 0.00 0.65 28.59
C GLY A 101 0.32 1.70 27.52
N ALA A 102 0.85 1.29 26.36
CA ALA A 102 1.22 2.22 25.31
C ALA A 102 0.00 2.96 24.72
N THR A 103 0.25 4.17 24.23
CA THR A 103 -0.73 5.03 23.57
C THR A 103 -1.39 4.30 22.41
N ARG A 104 -2.72 4.41 22.33
CA ARG A 104 -3.53 3.86 21.22
C ARG A 104 -3.33 4.72 19.97
N VAL A 105 -3.20 4.09 18.81
CA VAL A 105 -3.00 4.79 17.53
C VAL A 105 -4.27 4.73 16.68
N TYR A 106 -4.66 3.52 16.28
CA TYR A 106 -5.81 3.27 15.41
C TYR A 106 -6.57 2.03 15.90
N SER A 107 -7.89 2.05 15.77
CA SER A 107 -8.76 0.92 16.07
C SER A 107 -9.25 0.29 14.78
N PHE A 108 -9.07 -1.01 14.61
CA PHE A 108 -9.73 -1.74 13.53
C PHE A 108 -11.20 -1.93 13.87
N PRO A 109 -12.15 -1.40 13.06
CA PRO A 109 -13.57 -1.59 13.33
C PRO A 109 -13.95 -3.06 13.18
N ASP A 110 -13.36 -3.74 12.19
CA ASP A 110 -13.58 -5.14 11.83
C ASP A 110 -12.26 -5.83 11.46
N ALA A 111 -12.35 -7.12 11.11
CA ALA A 111 -11.23 -7.89 10.55
C ALA A 111 -10.58 -7.13 9.39
N THR A 112 -9.27 -6.92 9.49
CA THR A 112 -8.51 -6.03 8.62
C THR A 112 -7.30 -6.76 8.06
N SER A 113 -7.04 -6.60 6.76
CA SER A 113 -5.81 -7.05 6.14
C SER A 113 -4.65 -6.17 6.59
N ILE A 114 -3.65 -6.77 7.22
CA ILE A 114 -2.47 -6.07 7.75
C ILE A 114 -1.19 -6.67 7.17
N ARG A 115 -0.09 -5.93 7.31
CA ARG A 115 1.27 -6.45 7.08
C ARG A 115 2.03 -6.45 8.38
N GLY A 116 2.66 -7.58 8.71
CA GLY A 116 3.62 -7.68 9.81
C GLY A 116 5.04 -7.58 9.27
N GLU A 117 5.78 -6.54 9.66
CA GLU A 117 7.18 -6.36 9.24
C GLU A 117 8.15 -7.07 10.16
N CYS A 118 7.95 -6.95 11.47
CA CYS A 118 8.74 -7.61 12.49
C CYS A 118 7.90 -7.86 13.74
N GLN A 119 8.37 -8.70 14.67
CA GLN A 119 7.70 -8.97 15.94
C GLN A 119 8.67 -8.96 17.13
N LYS A 120 8.19 -8.66 18.33
CA LYS A 120 9.01 -8.62 19.55
C LYS A 120 8.24 -9.20 20.74
N HIS A 121 8.93 -9.89 21.64
CA HIS A 121 8.38 -10.24 22.95
C HIS A 121 8.22 -8.97 23.82
N ALA A 122 7.13 -8.90 24.56
CA ALA A 122 6.84 -7.83 25.49
C ALA A 122 6.00 -8.35 26.67
N GLU A 123 4.97 -7.62 27.08
CA GLU A 123 4.05 -8.02 28.13
C GLU A 123 3.06 -9.08 27.62
N THR A 124 2.82 -10.10 28.44
CA THR A 124 1.78 -11.11 28.19
C THR A 124 0.40 -10.47 28.20
N VAL A 125 -0.36 -10.68 27.14
CA VAL A 125 -1.76 -10.27 27.02
C VAL A 125 -2.64 -11.51 27.00
N THR A 126 -3.73 -11.47 27.77
CA THR A 126 -4.79 -12.49 27.74
C THR A 126 -6.12 -11.82 27.42
N ALA A 127 -6.79 -12.25 26.35
CA ALA A 127 -8.14 -11.82 25.99
C ALA A 127 -8.86 -12.92 25.21
N ASP A 128 -10.17 -13.06 25.41
CA ASP A 128 -11.04 -14.00 24.70
C ASP A 128 -10.54 -15.46 24.67
N GLY A 129 -9.86 -15.89 25.74
CA GLY A 129 -9.29 -17.23 25.87
C GLY A 129 -7.92 -17.42 25.20
N TYR A 130 -7.37 -16.40 24.57
CA TYR A 130 -6.05 -16.40 23.95
C TYR A 130 -5.03 -15.67 24.81
N THR A 131 -3.81 -16.21 24.90
CA THR A 131 -2.69 -15.61 25.62
C THR A 131 -1.45 -15.55 24.73
N ASN A 132 -0.81 -14.38 24.66
CA ASN A 132 0.42 -14.18 23.88
C ASN A 132 1.21 -12.96 24.36
N ASP A 133 2.54 -13.03 24.30
CA ASP A 133 3.48 -11.97 24.67
C ASP A 133 4.17 -11.32 23.45
N ALA A 134 3.86 -11.78 22.23
CA ALA A 134 4.42 -11.25 21.00
C ALA A 134 3.58 -10.09 20.44
N LEU A 135 4.27 -9.00 20.07
CA LEU A 135 3.67 -7.87 19.36
C LEU A 135 4.33 -7.67 18.00
N ALA A 136 3.52 -7.71 16.94
CA ALA A 136 3.92 -7.39 15.58
C ALA A 136 3.92 -5.88 15.34
N TYR A 137 4.89 -5.39 14.57
CA TYR A 137 4.91 -4.04 14.03
C TYR A 137 4.25 -4.01 12.64
N LEU A 138 3.33 -3.08 12.46
CA LEU A 138 2.51 -2.90 11.27
C LEU A 138 2.94 -1.62 10.52
N PRO A 139 3.77 -1.71 9.47
CA PRO A 139 4.36 -0.53 8.81
C PRO A 139 3.31 0.43 8.24
N GLY A 140 2.21 -0.10 7.69
CA GLY A 140 1.13 0.71 7.14
C GLY A 140 0.43 1.60 8.17
N TYR A 141 0.50 1.25 9.45
CA TYR A 141 -0.10 2.00 10.56
C TYR A 141 0.94 2.66 11.47
N LYS A 142 2.23 2.38 11.24
CA LYS A 142 3.35 2.79 12.12
C LYS A 142 3.07 2.47 13.60
N ALA A 143 2.46 1.31 13.84
CA ALA A 143 1.96 0.91 15.15
C ALA A 143 2.19 -0.57 15.40
N ARG A 144 1.96 -1.02 16.63
CA ARG A 144 2.14 -2.39 17.09
C ARG A 144 0.82 -3.01 17.50
N MET A 145 0.69 -4.32 17.36
CA MET A 145 -0.49 -5.08 17.77
C MET A 145 -0.04 -6.38 18.43
N ASN A 146 -0.72 -6.78 19.51
CA ASN A 146 -0.48 -8.10 20.09
C ASN A 146 -0.98 -9.19 19.14
N ASN A 147 -0.17 -10.22 18.96
CA ASN A 147 -0.42 -11.32 18.03
C ASN A 147 -1.69 -12.12 18.40
N ILE A 148 -2.25 -12.01 19.61
CA ILE A 148 -3.55 -12.63 19.91
C ILE A 148 -4.61 -12.20 18.90
N TYR A 149 -4.56 -10.99 18.35
CA TYR A 149 -5.56 -10.46 17.41
C TYR A 149 -5.22 -10.70 15.94
N ILE A 150 -4.16 -11.46 15.65
CA ILE A 150 -3.68 -11.74 14.29
C ILE A 150 -3.88 -13.23 14.03
N GLN A 151 -4.55 -13.58 12.93
CA GLN A 151 -4.74 -14.97 12.54
C GLN A 151 -3.39 -15.60 12.16
N GLY A 152 -3.08 -16.73 12.79
CA GLY A 152 -1.84 -17.47 12.57
C GLY A 152 -1.30 -18.09 13.87
N PRO A 153 -0.08 -18.63 13.85
CA PRO A 153 0.59 -19.10 15.05
C PRO A 153 0.93 -17.94 16.00
N ALA A 154 1.13 -18.24 17.29
CA ALA A 154 1.41 -17.24 18.32
C ALA A 154 2.63 -16.35 17.97
N ARG A 155 3.65 -16.95 17.37
CA ARG A 155 4.75 -16.25 16.70
C ARG A 155 4.48 -16.33 15.20
N LEU A 156 4.37 -15.19 14.52
CA LEU A 156 3.98 -15.16 13.12
C LEU A 156 5.09 -15.75 12.24
N ASP A 157 4.75 -16.73 11.42
CA ASP A 157 5.71 -17.38 10.53
C ASP A 157 6.26 -16.40 9.48
N GLY A 158 7.56 -16.49 9.21
CA GLY A 158 8.27 -15.61 8.27
C GLY A 158 8.52 -14.18 8.79
N VAL A 159 7.87 -13.74 9.87
CA VAL A 159 8.05 -12.40 10.42
C VAL A 159 9.29 -12.38 11.33
N PRO A 160 10.35 -11.64 10.98
CA PRO A 160 11.58 -11.60 11.78
C PRO A 160 11.39 -10.87 13.12
N THR A 161 12.37 -11.01 14.02
CA THR A 161 12.41 -10.22 15.25
C THR A 161 12.74 -8.76 14.93
N CYS A 162 12.06 -7.80 15.58
CA CYS A 162 12.40 -6.38 15.42
C CYS A 162 13.80 -6.07 15.95
N THR A 163 14.58 -5.30 15.18
CA THR A 163 15.87 -4.74 15.58
C THR A 163 15.71 -3.51 16.48
#